data_AF-A0A948I2L0-F1
#
_entry.id   AF-A0A948I2L0-F1
#
_cell.length_a   1.000
_cell.length_b   1.000
_cell.length_c   1.000
_cell.angle_alpha   90.00
_cell.angle_beta   90.00
_cell.angle_gamma   90.00
#
_symmetry.space_group_name_H-M   'P 1'
#
loop_
_entity.id
_entity.type
_entity.pdbx_description
1 polymer ?
#
loop_
_entity_poly.entity_id
_entity_poly.type
_entity_poly.pdbx_seq_one_letter_code
_entity_poly.pdbx_strand_id
1 'polypeptide(L)'
;MDTQKQYFSRAEAAQAQYDIGLRSHMLKVYNYMASGLALTGIVAYAVAHLAVASWAPLALTDFGMTLYTTPLKWVVMLAPLAFVFALSLGINRMSYATASMVFWVYAAAMGLSLSSILLVFTGESVARVFFISAATFAATSLYGYTTKRDLSRFGSFMFMGL
;
A
#
# COMPACT_ATOMS: atom_id res chain seq x y z
N MET A 1 -48.03 2.33 23.12
CA MET A 1 -47.10 1.30 22.61
C MET A 1 -46.45 1.70 21.28
N ASP A 2 -46.99 2.67 20.53
CA ASP A 2 -46.46 3.06 19.21
C ASP A 2 -45.22 3.94 19.23
N THR A 3 -45.05 4.78 20.26
CA THR A 3 -43.87 5.65 20.40
C THR A 3 -42.58 4.82 20.54
N GLN A 4 -42.60 3.75 21.36
CA GLN A 4 -41.45 2.85 21.55
C GLN A 4 -41.02 2.19 20.22
N LYS A 5 -41.96 1.68 19.42
CA LYS A 5 -41.66 1.11 18.08
C LYS A 5 -41.03 2.14 17.13
N GLN A 6 -41.48 3.39 17.17
CA GLN A 6 -40.86 4.47 16.40
C GLN A 6 -39.43 4.81 16.85
N TYR A 7 -39.12 4.72 18.16
CA TYR A 7 -37.75 4.89 18.66
C TYR A 7 -36.82 3.76 18.20
N PHE A 8 -37.27 2.50 18.27
CA PHE A 8 -36.50 1.35 17.77
C PHE A 8 -36.23 1.44 16.27
N SER A 9 -37.24 1.80 15.47
CA SER A 9 -37.09 1.99 14.01
C SER A 9 -36.12 3.12 13.64
N ARG A 10 -36.09 4.21 14.42
CA ARG A 10 -35.13 5.31 14.21
C ARG A 10 -33.70 4.93 14.61
N ALA A 11 -33.53 4.15 15.67
CA ALA A 11 -32.22 3.66 16.10
C ALA A 11 -31.64 2.64 15.11
N GLU A 12 -32.46 1.72 14.59
CA GLU A 12 -32.08 0.76 13.55
C GLU A 12 -31.71 1.47 12.23
N ALA A 13 -32.49 2.48 11.83
CA ALA A 13 -32.19 3.30 10.65
C ALA A 13 -30.89 4.10 10.81
N ALA A 14 -30.62 4.64 12.00
CA ALA A 14 -29.37 5.34 12.30
C ALA A 14 -28.18 4.37 12.24
N GLN A 15 -28.26 3.20 12.87
CA GLN A 15 -27.22 2.17 12.83
C GLN A 15 -26.91 1.72 11.39
N ALA A 16 -27.96 1.45 10.59
CA ALA A 16 -27.79 1.09 9.18
C ALA A 16 -27.08 2.21 8.37
N GLN A 17 -27.37 3.47 8.64
CA GLN A 17 -26.72 4.61 7.98
C GLN A 17 -25.25 4.76 8.37
N TYR A 18 -24.89 4.51 9.64
CA TYR A 18 -23.50 4.47 10.10
C TYR A 18 -22.71 3.35 9.41
N ASP A 19 -23.29 2.14 9.32
CA ASP A 19 -22.65 1.00 8.66
C ASP A 19 -22.39 1.26 7.17
N ILE A 20 -23.35 1.88 6.48
CA ILE A 20 -23.20 2.27 5.06
C ILE A 20 -22.08 3.30 4.90
N GLY A 21 -22.02 4.30 5.78
CA GLY A 21 -20.96 5.32 5.78
C GLY A 21 -19.58 4.71 5.98
N LEU A 22 -19.42 3.84 6.99
CA LEU A 22 -18.16 3.17 7.28
C LEU A 22 -17.70 2.27 6.13
N ARG A 23 -18.62 1.48 5.54
CA ARG A 23 -18.31 0.64 4.38
C ARG A 23 -17.84 1.48 3.20
N SER A 24 -18.52 2.59 2.91
CA SER A 24 -18.14 3.47 1.80
C SER A 24 -16.75 4.09 2.01
N HIS A 25 -16.42 4.45 3.26
CA HIS A 25 -15.12 4.96 3.64
C HIS A 25 -14.03 3.88 3.46
N MET A 26 -14.24 2.68 3.99
CA MET A 26 -13.31 1.56 3.87
C MET A 26 -13.04 1.17 2.41
N LEU A 27 -14.09 1.09 1.59
CA LEU A 27 -13.94 0.81 0.15
C LEU A 27 -13.11 1.87 -0.56
N LYS A 28 -13.30 3.16 -0.22
CA LYS A 28 -12.49 4.24 -0.78
C LYS A 28 -11.02 4.08 -0.40
N VAL A 29 -10.74 3.78 0.87
CA VAL A 29 -9.36 3.53 1.35
C VAL A 29 -8.74 2.35 0.62
N TYR A 30 -9.45 1.22 0.51
CA TYR A 30 -8.93 0.04 -0.18
C TYR A 30 -8.65 0.29 -1.66
N ASN A 31 -9.56 0.95 -2.37
CA ASN A 31 -9.34 1.30 -3.76
C ASN A 31 -8.12 2.22 -3.93
N TYR A 32 -7.96 3.21 -3.04
CA TYR A 32 -6.84 4.14 -3.10
C TYR A 32 -5.49 3.42 -2.85
N MET A 33 -5.43 2.54 -1.86
CA MET A 33 -4.23 1.73 -1.58
C MET A 33 -3.93 0.74 -2.70
N ALA A 34 -4.95 0.08 -3.25
CA ALA A 34 -4.81 -0.84 -4.38
C ALA A 34 -4.29 -0.10 -5.62
N SER A 35 -4.80 1.11 -5.91
CA SER A 35 -4.28 1.93 -7.00
C SER A 35 -2.85 2.39 -6.77
N GLY A 36 -2.48 2.77 -5.55
CA GLY A 36 -1.09 3.09 -5.18
C GLY A 36 -0.15 1.90 -5.41
N LEU A 37 -0.55 0.70 -4.94
CA LEU A 37 0.22 -0.53 -5.15
C LEU A 37 0.33 -0.90 -6.64
N ALA A 38 -0.75 -0.74 -7.41
CA ALA A 38 -0.73 -0.97 -8.85
C ALA A 38 0.25 -0.02 -9.55
N LEU A 39 0.25 1.27 -9.19
CA LEU A 39 1.22 2.24 -9.71
C LEU A 39 2.65 1.83 -9.37
N THR A 40 2.92 1.46 -8.11
CA THR A 40 4.23 0.96 -7.67
C THR A 40 4.71 -0.20 -8.54
N GLY A 41 3.84 -1.19 -8.79
CA GLY A 41 4.16 -2.34 -9.64
C GLY A 41 4.43 -1.97 -11.10
N ILE A 42 3.61 -1.08 -11.66
CA ILE A 42 3.78 -0.56 -13.04
C ILE A 42 5.12 0.16 -13.17
N VAL A 43 5.46 1.04 -12.22
CA VAL A 43 6.73 1.78 -12.23
C VAL A 43 7.90 0.83 -12.06
N ALA A 44 7.82 -0.14 -11.15
CA ALA A 44 8.88 -1.13 -10.96
C ALA A 44 9.14 -1.94 -12.23
N TYR A 45 8.08 -2.41 -12.88
CA TYR A 45 8.17 -3.15 -14.14
C TYR A 45 8.74 -2.29 -15.27
N ALA A 46 8.25 -1.06 -15.44
CA ALA A 46 8.72 -0.14 -16.47
C ALA A 46 10.20 0.20 -16.30
N VAL A 47 10.64 0.50 -15.08
CA VAL A 47 12.06 0.78 -14.77
C VAL A 47 12.92 -0.44 -15.05
N ALA A 48 12.50 -1.63 -14.61
CA ALA A 48 13.26 -2.85 -14.89
C ALA A 48 13.39 -3.12 -16.40
N HIS A 49 12.32 -2.89 -17.17
CA HIS A 49 12.33 -3.06 -18.62
C HIS A 49 13.25 -2.05 -19.34
N LEU A 50 13.30 -0.80 -18.86
CA LEU A 50 14.21 0.21 -19.40
C LEU A 50 15.67 -0.01 -18.98
N ALA A 51 15.89 -0.58 -17.80
CA ALA A 51 17.22 -0.77 -17.23
C ALA A 51 17.93 -2.03 -17.76
N VAL A 52 17.20 -3.02 -18.25
CA VAL A 52 17.74 -4.33 -18.66
C VAL A 52 17.76 -4.45 -20.19
N ALA A 53 18.96 -4.65 -20.76
CA ALA A 53 19.17 -4.91 -22.18
C ALA A 53 19.01 -6.39 -22.54
N SER A 54 19.46 -7.29 -21.66
CA SER A 54 19.28 -8.74 -21.79
C SER A 54 19.10 -9.36 -20.41
N TRP A 55 18.24 -10.37 -20.31
CA TRP A 55 17.97 -11.08 -19.05
C TRP A 55 18.81 -12.36 -18.89
N ALA A 56 19.43 -12.85 -19.97
CA ALA A 56 20.23 -14.08 -19.96
C ALA A 56 21.33 -14.02 -21.03
N PRO A 57 22.59 -13.66 -20.68
CA PRO A 57 23.04 -13.17 -19.36
C PRO A 57 22.47 -11.79 -19.03
N LEU A 58 22.38 -11.45 -17.74
CA LEU A 58 21.92 -10.13 -17.30
C LEU A 58 22.87 -9.04 -17.82
N ALA A 59 22.36 -8.17 -18.69
CA ALA A 59 23.06 -7.01 -19.22
C ALA A 59 22.20 -5.77 -19.00
N LEU A 60 22.82 -4.69 -18.51
CA LEU A 60 22.16 -3.42 -18.23
C LEU A 60 22.30 -2.46 -19.42
N THR A 61 21.30 -1.62 -19.62
CA THR A 61 21.39 -0.44 -20.49
C THR A 61 22.21 0.66 -19.81
N ASP A 62 22.58 1.73 -20.52
CA ASP A 62 23.21 2.90 -19.91
C ASP A 62 22.36 3.47 -18.76
N PHE A 63 21.03 3.48 -18.92
CA PHE A 63 20.10 3.84 -17.85
C PHE A 63 20.23 2.90 -16.65
N GLY A 64 20.20 1.59 -16.85
CA GLY A 64 20.37 0.62 -15.76
C GLY A 64 21.72 0.72 -15.06
N MET A 65 22.79 0.97 -15.82
CA MET A 65 24.12 1.20 -15.27
C MET A 65 24.13 2.43 -14.37
N THR A 66 23.59 3.56 -14.84
CA THR A 66 23.51 4.78 -14.01
C THR A 66 22.70 4.56 -12.74
N LEU A 67 21.57 3.85 -12.82
CA LEU A 67 20.64 3.67 -11.72
C LEU A 67 21.19 2.74 -10.63
N TYR A 68 21.81 1.63 -11.02
CA TYR A 68 22.18 0.55 -10.09
C TYR A 68 23.66 0.51 -9.71
N THR A 69 24.56 1.06 -10.52
CA THR A 69 26.01 0.96 -10.27
C THR A 69 26.62 2.23 -9.68
N THR A 70 26.02 3.39 -9.94
CA THR A 70 26.52 4.68 -9.44
C THR A 70 26.02 4.98 -8.02
N PRO A 71 26.55 6.02 -7.33
CA PRO A 71 26.02 6.46 -6.04
C PRO A 71 24.53 6.83 -6.05
N LEU A 72 23.93 7.05 -7.22
CA LEU A 72 22.49 7.30 -7.38
C LEU A 72 21.64 6.16 -6.80
N LYS A 73 22.15 4.92 -6.79
CA LYS A 73 21.46 3.76 -6.21
C LYS A 73 21.06 4.00 -4.75
N TRP A 74 21.88 4.71 -3.98
CA TRP A 74 21.61 5.00 -2.57
C TRP A 74 20.49 6.01 -2.41
N VAL A 75 20.41 7.00 -3.29
CA VAL A 75 19.32 7.96 -3.32
C VAL A 75 18.01 7.24 -3.62
N VAL A 76 18.00 6.37 -4.63
CA VAL A 76 16.82 5.59 -5.01
C VAL A 76 16.37 4.64 -3.90
N MET A 77 17.33 3.95 -3.27
CA MET A 77 17.05 3.00 -2.19
C MET A 77 16.54 3.69 -0.92
N LEU A 78 17.05 4.88 -0.59
CA LEU A 78 16.67 5.62 0.61
C LEU A 78 15.51 6.59 0.38
N ALA A 79 15.14 6.88 -0.87
CA ALA A 79 14.04 7.79 -1.19
C ALA A 79 12.72 7.40 -0.49
N PRO A 80 12.27 6.14 -0.49
CA PRO A 80 11.04 5.77 0.20
C PRO A 80 11.09 6.06 1.70
N LEU A 81 12.24 5.84 2.35
CA LEU A 81 12.43 6.13 3.76
C LEU A 81 12.34 7.65 4.03
N ALA A 82 12.93 8.47 3.17
CA ALA A 82 12.82 9.92 3.26
C ALA A 82 11.36 10.40 3.15
N PHE A 83 10.57 9.81 2.24
CA PHE A 83 9.14 10.09 2.14
C PHE A 83 8.36 9.68 3.39
N VAL A 84 8.67 8.51 3.97
CA VAL A 84 8.04 8.08 5.23
C VAL A 84 8.32 9.10 6.33
N PHE A 85 9.56 9.55 6.52
CA PHE A 85 9.87 10.58 7.52
C PHE A 85 9.16 11.90 7.23
N ALA A 86 9.15 12.36 5.98
CA ALA A 86 8.49 13.61 5.60
C ALA A 86 6.98 13.56 5.87
N LEU A 87 6.32 12.45 5.54
CA LEU A 87 4.90 12.23 5.84
C LEU A 87 4.66 12.11 7.35
N SER A 88 5.45 11.32 8.07
CA SER A 88 5.30 11.15 9.52
C SER A 88 5.41 12.47 10.30
N LEU A 89 6.30 13.38 9.89
CA LEU A 89 6.49 14.67 10.56
C LEU A 89 5.53 15.75 10.04
N GLY A 90 5.09 15.65 8.77
CA GLY A 90 4.41 16.73 8.07
C GLY A 90 2.92 16.53 7.81
N ILE A 91 2.38 15.30 7.91
CA ILE A 91 1.02 14.99 7.43
C ILE A 91 -0.07 15.86 8.07
N ASN A 92 0.06 16.18 9.36
CA ASN A 92 -0.91 16.98 10.10
C ASN A 92 -0.96 18.46 9.65
N ARG A 93 0.03 18.91 8.88
CA ARG A 93 0.13 20.29 8.36
C ARG A 93 -0.14 20.37 6.85
N MET A 94 -0.33 19.25 6.18
CA MET A 94 -0.54 19.19 4.74
C MET A 94 -2.01 19.35 4.38
N SER A 95 -2.29 20.06 3.29
CA SER A 95 -3.62 20.01 2.68
C SER A 95 -3.89 18.62 2.11
N TYR A 96 -5.17 18.26 1.94
CA TYR A 96 -5.56 17.01 1.29
C TYR A 96 -4.89 16.86 -0.09
N ALA A 97 -4.89 17.92 -0.91
CA ALA A 97 -4.29 17.90 -2.24
C ALA A 97 -2.77 17.63 -2.20
N THR A 98 -2.07 18.25 -1.25
CA THR A 98 -0.64 18.02 -1.03
C THR A 98 -0.37 16.59 -0.60
N ALA A 99 -1.12 16.07 0.37
CA ALA A 99 -0.96 14.71 0.87
C ALA A 99 -1.22 13.67 -0.24
N SER A 100 -2.25 13.87 -1.06
CA SER A 100 -2.53 13.01 -2.22
C SER A 100 -1.39 13.03 -3.24
N MET A 101 -0.86 14.21 -3.60
CA MET A 101 0.28 14.29 -4.52
C MET A 101 1.52 13.59 -3.96
N VAL A 102 1.85 13.85 -2.70
CA VAL A 102 3.01 13.21 -2.04
C VAL A 102 2.82 11.69 -2.01
N PHE A 103 1.62 11.19 -1.75
CA PHE A 103 1.32 9.76 -1.81
C PHE A 103 1.61 9.14 -3.18
N TRP A 104 1.16 9.77 -4.27
CA TRP A 104 1.40 9.24 -5.61
C TRP A 104 2.88 9.28 -6.01
N VAL A 105 3.58 10.36 -5.65
CA VAL A 105 5.04 10.47 -5.85
C VAL A 105 5.78 9.42 -5.02
N TYR A 106 5.36 9.20 -3.77
CA TYR A 106 5.88 8.15 -2.91
C TYR A 106 5.67 6.75 -3.50
N ALA A 107 4.47 6.46 -4.02
CA ALA A 107 4.18 5.19 -4.68
C ALA A 107 5.09 4.96 -5.90
N ALA A 108 5.30 5.99 -6.72
CA ALA A 108 6.24 5.92 -7.84
C ALA A 108 7.70 5.72 -7.37
N ALA A 109 8.14 6.44 -6.33
CA ALA A 109 9.48 6.29 -5.74
C ALA A 109 9.69 4.88 -5.15
N MET A 110 8.67 4.32 -4.50
CA MET A 110 8.66 2.92 -4.06
C MET A 110 8.83 1.97 -5.24
N GLY A 111 8.11 2.20 -6.35
CA GLY A 111 8.24 1.37 -7.56
C GLY A 111 9.65 1.43 -8.14
N LEU A 112 10.23 2.63 -8.23
CA LEU A 112 11.61 2.83 -8.66
C LEU A 112 12.59 2.06 -7.77
N SER A 113 12.42 2.09 -6.45
CA SER A 113 13.27 1.33 -5.51
C SER A 113 13.11 -0.19 -5.66
N LEU A 114 11.87 -0.66 -5.79
CA LEU A 114 11.55 -2.10 -5.90
C LEU A 114 11.91 -2.71 -7.26
N SER A 115 12.12 -1.90 -8.30
CA SER A 115 12.56 -2.38 -9.61
C SER A 115 13.82 -3.25 -9.53
N SER A 116 14.73 -2.94 -8.61
CA SER A 116 15.96 -3.71 -8.36
C SER A 116 15.70 -5.18 -7.96
N ILE A 117 14.59 -5.46 -7.27
CA ILE A 117 14.19 -6.81 -6.86
C ILE A 117 13.89 -7.68 -8.08
N LEU A 118 13.29 -7.09 -9.12
CA LEU A 118 12.95 -7.81 -10.35
C LEU A 118 14.19 -8.28 -11.12
N LEU A 119 15.35 -7.65 -10.91
CA LEU A 119 16.61 -8.04 -11.55
C LEU A 119 17.31 -9.21 -10.82
N VAL A 120 17.00 -9.40 -9.53
CA VAL A 120 17.66 -10.40 -8.68
C VAL A 120 16.83 -11.69 -8.59
N PHE A 121 15.51 -11.57 -8.56
CA PHE A 121 14.58 -12.70 -8.43
C PHE A 121 13.87 -13.01 -9.74
N THR A 122 13.47 -14.27 -9.92
CA THR A 122 12.70 -14.67 -11.09
C THR A 122 11.28 -14.10 -11.02
N GLY A 123 10.67 -13.87 -12.19
CA GLY A 123 9.28 -13.43 -12.27
C GLY A 123 8.31 -14.38 -11.57
N GLU A 124 8.59 -15.69 -11.60
CA GLU A 124 7.81 -16.70 -10.87
C GLU A 124 7.86 -16.48 -9.36
N SER A 125 9.06 -16.26 -8.79
CA SER A 125 9.21 -16.00 -7.35
C SER A 125 8.49 -14.71 -6.94
N VAL A 126 8.62 -13.65 -7.74
CA VAL A 126 7.96 -12.37 -7.45
C VAL A 126 6.44 -12.50 -7.51
N ALA A 127 5.89 -13.13 -8.55
CA ALA A 127 4.46 -13.36 -8.69
C ALA A 127 3.92 -14.22 -7.53
N ARG A 128 4.64 -15.28 -7.16
CA ARG A 128 4.26 -16.16 -6.04
C ARG A 128 4.17 -15.39 -4.73
N VAL A 129 5.20 -14.60 -4.38
CA VAL A 129 5.19 -13.81 -3.14
C VAL A 129 4.09 -12.75 -3.18
N PHE A 130 3.88 -12.08 -4.32
CA PHE A 130 2.81 -11.10 -4.48
C PHE A 130 1.43 -11.70 -4.19
N PHE A 131 1.10 -12.85 -4.80
CA PHE A 131 -0.21 -13.48 -4.59
C PHE A 131 -0.37 -14.04 -3.17
N ILE A 132 0.71 -14.55 -2.55
CA ILE A 132 0.67 -14.96 -1.15
C ILE A 132 0.36 -13.74 -0.26
N SER A 133 1.10 -12.65 -0.39
CA SER A 133 0.89 -11.43 0.39
C SER A 133 -0.50 -10.82 0.15
N ALA A 134 -0.96 -10.77 -1.10
CA ALA A 134 -2.29 -10.28 -1.45
C ALA A 134 -3.41 -11.15 -0.84
N ALA A 135 -3.27 -12.48 -0.90
CA ALA A 135 -4.22 -13.40 -0.29
C ALA A 135 -4.23 -13.27 1.25
N THR A 136 -3.06 -13.14 1.88
CA THR A 136 -2.96 -12.90 3.33
C THR A 136 -3.61 -11.58 3.72
N PHE A 137 -3.35 -10.50 2.98
CA PHE A 137 -3.98 -9.20 3.21
C PHE A 137 -5.50 -9.27 3.04
N ALA A 138 -5.98 -9.92 1.97
CA ALA A 138 -7.42 -10.07 1.73
C ALA A 138 -8.09 -10.91 2.83
N ALA A 139 -7.49 -12.03 3.23
CA ALA A 139 -8.01 -12.89 4.28
C ALA A 139 -8.06 -12.17 5.63
N THR A 140 -7.00 -11.46 6.00
CA THR A 140 -6.94 -10.69 7.26
C THR A 140 -7.86 -9.49 7.24
N SER A 141 -7.99 -8.79 6.11
CA SER A 141 -8.94 -7.68 5.94
C SER A 141 -10.39 -8.15 6.06
N LEU A 142 -10.73 -9.28 5.44
CA LEU A 142 -12.05 -9.89 5.56
C LEU A 142 -12.31 -10.34 6.99
N TYR A 143 -11.32 -10.96 7.63
CA TYR A 143 -11.42 -11.37 9.04
C TYR A 143 -11.66 -10.16 9.96
N GLY A 144 -10.89 -9.08 9.81
CA GLY A 144 -11.04 -7.85 10.58
C GLY A 144 -12.40 -7.17 10.39
N TYR A 145 -12.99 -7.27 9.20
CA TYR A 145 -14.32 -6.71 8.92
C TYR A 145 -15.48 -7.58 9.43
N THR A 146 -15.32 -8.91 9.43
CA THR A 146 -16.42 -9.85 9.74
C THR A 146 -16.42 -10.35 11.17
N THR A 147 -15.28 -10.31 11.86
CA THR A 147 -15.18 -10.79 13.24
C THR A 147 -15.89 -9.84 14.21
N LYS A 148 -16.65 -10.41 15.16
CA LYS A 148 -17.26 -9.68 16.28
C LYS A 148 -16.37 -9.65 17.52
N ARG A 149 -15.21 -10.29 17.47
CA ARG A 149 -14.26 -10.32 18.58
C ARG A 149 -13.57 -8.97 18.69
N ASP A 150 -13.45 -8.48 19.91
CA ASP A 150 -12.61 -7.32 20.19
C ASP A 150 -11.13 -7.69 19.97
N LEU A 151 -10.55 -7.10 18.92
CA LEU A 151 -9.16 -7.29 18.52
C LEU A 151 -8.18 -6.38 19.29
N SER A 152 -8.67 -5.47 20.15
CA SER A 152 -7.82 -4.57 20.94
C SER A 152 -6.73 -5.30 21.72
N ARG A 153 -7.04 -6.52 22.20
CA ARG A 153 -6.10 -7.40 22.93
C ARG A 153 -4.95 -7.93 22.08
N PHE A 154 -5.11 -8.04 20.76
CA PHE A 154 -4.00 -8.39 19.87
C PHE A 154 -3.01 -7.24 19.72
N GLY A 155 -3.45 -5.99 19.95
CA GLY A 155 -2.59 -4.81 19.83
C GLY A 155 -1.35 -4.88 20.72
N SER A 156 -1.50 -5.21 22.00
CA SER A 156 -0.37 -5.33 22.93
C SER A 156 0.61 -6.44 22.54
N PHE A 157 0.10 -7.56 22.01
CA PHE A 157 0.93 -8.64 21.48
C PHE A 157 1.71 -8.24 20.23
N MET A 158 1.07 -7.53 19.28
CA MET A 158 1.76 -7.05 18.08
C MET A 158 2.85 -6.03 18.38
N PHE A 159 2.66 -5.16 19.37
CA PHE A 159 3.72 -4.23 19.81
C PHE A 159 4.90 -4.92 20.49
N MET A 160 4.69 -6.10 21.10
CA MET A 160 5.79 -6.90 21.64
C MET A 160 6.63 -7.56 20.52
N GLY A 161 6.03 -7.81 19.35
CA GLY A 161 6.67 -8.49 18.23
C GLY A 161 7.19 -7.57 17.11
N LEU A 162 6.93 -6.25 17.19
CA LEU A 162 7.36 -5.23 16.22
C LEU A 162 8.74 -4.66 16.54
#